data_AF-A0A2I3NHE5-F1
#
_entry.id   AF-A0A2I3NHE5-F1
#
_cell.length_a   1.000
_cell.length_b   1.000
_cell.length_c   1.000
_cell.angle_alpha   90.00
_cell.angle_beta   90.00
_cell.angle_gamma   90.00
#
_symmetry.space_group_name_H-M   'P 1'
#
loop_
_entity.id
_entity.type
_entity.pdbx_description
1 polymer ?
#
loop_
_entity_poly.entity_id
_entity_poly.type
_entity_poly.pdbx_seq_one_letter_code
_entity_poly.pdbx_strand_id
1 'polypeptide(L)'
;MGFGDLKSPASLQVLNDYLADKSYIKGYVPSQAHVAVFEAVSSPPPADLCHALHCYNQIKSYEKEKARLPGVKKAVGRYGPANVEDTTGSGATDSKDDDEIDLLGSDEEESEEVTRLR
;
A
#
# COMPACT_ATOMS: atom_id res chain seq x y z
N MET A 1 14.64 -9.16 2.68
CA MET A 1 13.70 -8.24 2.04
C MET A 1 12.96 -7.52 3.15
N GLY A 2 12.82 -6.20 3.12
CA GLY A 2 12.18 -5.51 4.24
C GLY A 2 12.55 -4.03 4.29
N PHE A 3 11.79 -3.25 5.04
CA PHE A 3 12.23 -1.90 5.40
C PHE A 3 13.07 -1.89 6.69
N GLY A 4 13.17 -3.01 7.40
CA GLY A 4 13.72 -3.09 8.75
C GLY A 4 12.72 -2.60 9.81
N ASP A 5 13.22 -2.18 10.97
CA ASP A 5 12.38 -1.65 12.06
C ASP A 5 11.87 -0.24 11.72
N LEU A 6 10.67 -0.13 11.14
CA LEU A 6 10.04 1.13 10.68
C LEU A 6 9.80 2.20 11.77
N LYS A 7 10.21 1.96 13.01
CA LYS A 7 10.26 2.97 14.08
C LYS A 7 11.60 3.71 14.13
N SER A 8 12.63 3.16 13.48
CA SER A 8 13.97 3.75 13.39
C SER A 8 14.03 4.82 12.28
N PRO A 9 14.80 5.91 12.46
CA PRO A 9 15.00 6.88 11.40
C PRO A 9 15.65 6.28 10.14
N ALA A 10 16.55 5.30 10.30
CA ALA A 10 17.27 4.69 9.18
C ALA A 10 16.32 3.89 8.25
N SER A 11 15.39 3.14 8.82
CA SER A 11 14.41 2.34 8.07
C SER A 11 13.31 3.22 7.45
N LEU A 12 12.93 4.32 8.11
CA LEU A 12 12.04 5.33 7.52
C LEU A 12 12.68 5.99 6.31
N GLN A 13 13.99 6.20 6.32
CA GLN A 13 14.72 6.68 5.16
C GLN A 13 14.73 5.64 4.03
N VAL A 14 14.95 4.36 4.32
CA VAL A 14 14.82 3.28 3.33
C VAL A 14 13.40 3.23 2.74
N LEU A 15 12.36 3.41 3.55
CA LEU A 15 10.98 3.48 3.08
C LEU A 15 10.75 4.69 2.18
N ASN A 16 11.27 5.86 2.55
CA ASN A 16 11.19 7.08 1.75
C ASN A 16 11.85 6.90 0.38
N ASP A 17 13.06 6.34 0.35
CA ASP A 17 13.83 6.14 -0.88
C ASP A 17 13.16 5.09 -1.78
N TYR A 18 12.58 4.03 -1.20
CA TYR A 18 11.79 3.05 -1.94
C TYR A 18 10.51 3.63 -2.55
N LEU A 19 9.92 4.65 -1.92
CA LEU A 19 8.73 5.36 -2.41
C LEU A 19 9.08 6.55 -3.32
N ALA A 20 10.37 6.83 -3.56
CA ALA A 20 10.77 7.91 -4.45
C ALA A 20 10.41 7.60 -5.91
N ASP A 21 10.56 6.33 -6.34
CA ASP A 21 10.18 5.84 -7.65
C ASP A 21 8.86 5.06 -7.65
N LYS A 22 8.17 4.97 -6.50
CA LYS A 22 6.96 4.17 -6.33
C LYS A 22 5.89 4.92 -5.57
N SER A 23 4.71 5.04 -6.17
CA SER A 23 3.54 5.58 -5.48
C SER A 23 2.89 4.59 -4.51
N TYR A 24 3.21 3.30 -4.62
CA TYR A 24 2.56 2.22 -3.87
C TYR A 24 3.57 1.16 -3.39
N ILE A 25 3.31 0.57 -2.23
CA ILE A 25 4.09 -0.55 -1.64
C ILE A 25 3.97 -1.81 -2.49
N LYS A 26 2.78 -2.07 -3.05
CA LYS A 26 2.50 -3.18 -3.96
C LYS A 26 1.48 -2.76 -5.02
N GLY A 27 1.78 -3.05 -6.28
CA GLY A 27 0.89 -2.78 -7.42
C GLY A 27 0.76 -1.29 -7.71
N TYR A 28 -0.44 -0.88 -8.17
CA TYR A 28 -0.75 0.49 -8.59
C TYR A 28 -1.96 1.09 -7.86
N VAL A 29 -2.43 0.43 -6.80
CA VAL A 29 -3.60 0.84 -6.01
C VAL A 29 -3.35 0.64 -4.51
N PRO A 30 -4.04 1.38 -3.63
CA PRO A 30 -4.01 1.12 -2.19
C PRO A 30 -4.43 -0.32 -1.88
N SER A 31 -3.73 -0.97 -0.95
CA SER A 31 -3.90 -2.40 -0.66
C SER A 31 -3.50 -2.72 0.78
N GLN A 32 -3.82 -3.93 1.27
CA GLN A 32 -3.46 -4.37 2.62
C GLN A 32 -1.95 -4.32 2.92
N ALA A 33 -1.09 -4.34 1.90
CA ALA A 33 0.36 -4.13 2.07
C ALA A 33 0.67 -2.74 2.64
N HIS A 34 -0.05 -1.71 2.16
CA HIS A 34 0.11 -0.35 2.65
C HIS A 34 -0.39 -0.19 4.07
N VAL A 35 -1.49 -0.88 4.42
CA VAL A 35 -2.02 -0.91 5.79
C VAL A 35 -1.02 -1.53 6.75
N ALA A 36 -0.31 -2.59 6.34
CA ALA A 36 0.74 -3.21 7.15
C ALA A 36 1.90 -2.24 7.42
N VAL A 37 2.39 -1.56 6.38
CA VAL A 37 3.47 -0.57 6.51
C VAL A 37 3.03 0.62 7.36
N PHE A 38 1.83 1.14 7.13
CA PHE A 38 1.25 2.26 7.90
C PHE A 38 1.16 1.96 9.40
N GLU A 39 0.66 0.78 9.76
CA GLU A 39 0.58 0.37 11.18
C GLU A 39 1.95 0.17 11.82
N ALA A 40 2.95 -0.30 11.07
CA ALA A 40 4.31 -0.46 11.59
C ALA A 40 5.03 0.87 11.81
N VAL A 41 4.79 1.86 10.95
CA VAL A 41 5.29 3.24 11.11
C VAL A 41 4.66 3.91 12.34
N SER A 42 3.40 3.59 12.67
CA SER A 42 2.65 3.98 13.88
C SER A 42 2.41 5.49 14.09
N SER A 43 3.21 6.38 13.50
CA SER A 43 3.13 7.83 13.64
C SER A 43 3.62 8.54 12.37
N PRO A 44 3.15 9.77 12.08
CA PRO A 44 3.55 10.47 10.86
C PRO A 44 5.08 10.59 10.76
N PRO A 45 5.69 10.20 9.62
CA PRO A 45 7.10 10.46 9.38
C PRO A 45 7.39 11.97 9.39
N PRO A 46 8.64 12.37 9.71
CA PRO A 46 9.03 13.77 9.63
C PRO A 46 8.95 14.31 8.19
N ALA A 47 8.77 15.62 8.06
CA ALA A 47 8.42 16.28 6.78
C ALA A 47 9.56 16.30 5.76
N ASP A 48 10.78 16.03 6.18
CA ASP A 48 11.96 15.80 5.33
C ASP A 48 11.86 14.47 4.55
N LEU A 49 11.10 13.50 5.07
CA LEU A 49 10.79 12.24 4.39
C LEU A 49 9.48 12.36 3.58
N CYS A 50 9.48 13.26 2.60
CA CYS A 50 8.30 13.65 1.82
C CYS A 50 7.52 12.47 1.22
N HIS A 51 8.21 11.46 0.68
CA HIS A 51 7.56 10.32 0.02
C HIS A 51 6.90 9.39 1.05
N ALA A 52 7.62 9.10 2.15
CA ALA A 52 7.06 8.32 3.25
C ALA A 52 5.87 9.03 3.91
N LEU A 53 5.98 10.34 4.15
CA LEU A 53 4.90 11.14 4.72
C LEU A 53 3.68 11.22 3.78
N HIS A 54 3.91 11.38 2.48
CA HIS A 54 2.82 11.37 1.49
C HIS A 54 2.07 10.04 1.51
N CYS A 55 2.78 8.91 1.44
CA CYS A 55 2.19 7.58 1.52
C CYS A 55 1.46 7.36 2.86
N TYR A 56 2.03 7.82 3.98
CA TYR A 56 1.39 7.73 5.29
C TYR A 56 0.05 8.48 5.31
N ASN A 57 0.03 9.71 4.80
CA ASN A 57 -1.18 10.52 4.75
C ASN A 57 -2.22 9.95 3.78
N GLN A 58 -1.78 9.39 2.65
CA GLN A 58 -2.66 8.69 1.73
C GLN A 58 -3.37 7.54 2.44
N ILE A 59 -2.66 6.64 3.13
CA ILE A 59 -3.31 5.52 3.82
C ILE A 59 -4.14 5.97 5.03
N LYS A 60 -3.73 7.03 5.71
CA LYS A 60 -4.50 7.65 6.78
C LYS A 60 -5.88 8.13 6.30
N SER A 61 -6.01 8.64 5.07
CA SER A 61 -7.32 9.04 4.54
C SER A 61 -8.26 7.84 4.35
N TYR A 62 -7.71 6.66 4.06
CA TYR A 62 -8.44 5.38 3.96
C TYR A 62 -8.71 4.71 5.31
N GLU A 63 -8.41 5.33 6.46
CA GLU A 63 -8.50 4.66 7.78
C GLU A 63 -9.85 4.00 8.06
N LYS A 64 -10.96 4.61 7.63
CA LYS A 64 -12.32 4.08 7.82
C LYS A 64 -12.63 2.86 6.95
N GLU A 65 -11.95 2.73 5.82
CA GLU A 65 -12.17 1.69 4.82
C GLU A 65 -10.95 0.79 4.61
N LYS A 66 -9.91 0.94 5.43
CA LYS A 66 -8.64 0.21 5.29
C LYS A 66 -8.82 -1.31 5.33
N ALA A 67 -9.86 -1.81 6.01
CA ALA A 67 -10.20 -3.22 6.05
C ALA A 67 -10.81 -3.75 4.73
N ARG A 68 -11.34 -2.86 3.88
CA ARG A 68 -11.91 -3.16 2.57
C ARG A 68 -10.89 -3.04 1.43
N LEU A 69 -9.70 -2.51 1.71
CA LEU A 69 -8.65 -2.43 0.71
C LEU A 69 -8.26 -3.83 0.21
N PRO A 70 -7.97 -3.98 -1.08
CA PRO A 70 -7.70 -5.28 -1.68
C PRO A 70 -6.39 -5.91 -1.18
N GLY A 71 -6.29 -7.23 -1.37
CA GLY A 71 -5.10 -8.04 -1.08
C GLY A 71 -5.05 -8.59 0.35
N VAL A 72 -4.01 -9.36 0.63
CA VAL A 72 -3.78 -10.00 1.94
C VAL A 72 -2.65 -9.29 2.68
N LYS A 73 -2.89 -8.97 3.95
CA LYS A 73 -1.88 -8.38 4.84
C LYS A 73 -0.82 -9.43 5.18
N LYS A 74 0.43 -9.18 4.78
CA LYS A 74 1.60 -9.99 5.13
C LYS A 74 2.45 -9.26 6.17
N ALA A 75 3.41 -9.97 6.76
CA ALA A 75 4.40 -9.35 7.64
C ALA A 75 5.16 -8.24 6.90
N VAL A 76 5.47 -7.14 7.60
CA VAL A 76 6.11 -5.96 6.98
C VAL A 76 7.48 -6.27 6.38
N GLY A 77 8.21 -7.22 6.97
CA GLY A 77 9.45 -7.79 6.42
C GLY A 77 9.27 -8.62 5.13
N ARG A 78 8.06 -8.69 4.56
CA ARG A 78 7.82 -9.24 3.21
C ARG A 78 7.60 -8.16 2.17
N TYR A 79 7.60 -6.89 2.57
CA TYR A 79 7.44 -5.74 1.69
C TYR A 79 8.72 -4.92 1.63
N GLY A 80 8.91 -4.20 0.53
CA GLY A 80 10.07 -3.34 0.35
C GLY A 80 11.26 -4.03 -0.29
N PRO A 81 12.43 -3.39 -0.26
CA PRO A 81 13.58 -3.80 -1.07
C PRO A 81 14.14 -5.15 -0.65
N ALA A 82 14.60 -5.92 -1.64
CA ALA A 82 15.05 -7.29 -1.43
C ALA A 82 16.35 -7.41 -0.61
N ASN A 83 17.18 -6.36 -0.65
CA ASN A 83 18.55 -6.30 -0.16
C ASN A 83 18.70 -5.90 1.32
N VAL A 84 17.62 -5.49 1.98
CA VAL A 84 17.63 -5.21 3.42
C VAL A 84 17.24 -6.48 4.16
N GLU A 85 18.13 -6.95 5.04
CA GLU A 85 17.84 -8.11 5.90
C GLU A 85 16.66 -7.81 6.82
N ASP A 86 15.69 -8.72 6.80
CA ASP A 86 14.54 -8.68 7.69
C ASP A 86 14.99 -9.13 9.08
N THR A 87 15.21 -8.18 9.99
CA THR A 87 15.51 -8.49 11.39
C THR A 87 14.26 -8.94 12.17
N THR A 88 13.10 -9.02 11.51
CA THR A 88 11.83 -9.47 12.10
C THR A 88 11.64 -10.97 11.83
N GLY A 89 12.17 -11.83 12.70
CA GLY A 89 12.04 -13.27 12.58
C GLY A 89 10.59 -13.77 12.62
N SER A 90 10.10 -14.36 11.52
CA SER A 90 9.54 -15.73 11.42
C SER A 90 8.91 -15.94 10.04
N GLY A 91 9.08 -17.13 9.48
CA GLY A 91 8.76 -17.48 8.10
C GLY A 91 7.26 -17.53 7.77
N ALA A 92 6.94 -17.31 6.49
CA ALA A 92 5.85 -17.99 5.80
C ALA A 92 5.92 -17.69 4.30
N THR A 93 5.53 -18.72 3.56
CA THR A 93 5.71 -19.07 2.15
C THR A 93 5.16 -18.09 1.11
N ASP A 94 5.85 -18.12 -0.04
CA ASP A 94 5.42 -17.65 -1.35
C ASP A 94 4.01 -18.16 -1.68
N SER A 95 3.13 -17.25 -2.08
CA SER A 95 1.90 -17.59 -2.80
C SER A 95 1.76 -16.54 -3.88
N LYS A 96 2.08 -16.98 -5.10
CA LYS A 96 1.58 -16.42 -6.34
C LYS A 96 0.06 -16.38 -6.26
N ASP A 97 -0.50 -15.20 -6.47
CA ASP A 97 -1.89 -15.04 -6.84
C ASP A 97 -1.92 -13.91 -7.86
N ASP A 98 -1.75 -14.34 -9.12
CA ASP A 98 -2.22 -13.65 -10.30
C ASP A 98 -3.74 -13.79 -10.30
N ASP A 99 -4.43 -12.99 -9.49
CA ASP A 99 -5.84 -12.75 -9.74
C ASP A 99 -5.91 -11.70 -10.85
N GLU A 100 -6.08 -12.21 -12.07
CA GLU A 100 -6.54 -11.47 -13.23
C GLU A 100 -7.78 -10.67 -12.82
N ILE A 101 -7.57 -9.39 -12.50
CA ILE A 101 -8.69 -8.47 -12.32
C ILE A 101 -9.32 -8.30 -13.70
N ASP A 102 -10.39 -9.04 -13.95
CA ASP A 102 -11.32 -8.73 -15.04
C ASP A 102 -12.00 -7.39 -14.74
N LEU A 103 -11.39 -6.32 -15.27
CA LEU A 103 -11.85 -4.94 -15.15
C LEU A 103 -12.81 -4.53 -16.27
N LEU A 104 -13.23 -5.47 -17.15
CA LEU A 104 -14.05 -5.17 -18.32
C LEU A 104 -15.27 -6.12 -18.44
N GLY A 105 -15.93 -6.41 -17.31
CA GLY A 105 -17.07 -7.33 -17.24
C GLY A 105 -18.26 -6.84 -16.41
N SER A 106 -18.53 -5.54 -16.40
CA SER A 106 -19.83 -5.01 -15.94
C SER A 106 -20.39 -4.07 -17.00
N ASP A 107 -20.82 -4.69 -18.10
CA ASP A 107 -21.85 -4.17 -18.99
C ASP A 107 -23.23 -4.69 -18.51
N GLU A 108 -24.32 -4.00 -18.87
CA GLU A 108 -25.75 -4.16 -18.52
C GLU A 108 -26.21 -3.40 -17.24
N GLU A 109 -27.10 -2.39 -17.24
CA GLU A 109 -28.15 -1.97 -18.19
C GLU A 109 -28.54 -0.47 -18.08
N GLU A 110 -28.93 0.09 -19.23
CA GLU A 110 -30.06 1.01 -19.50
C GLU A 110 -30.34 2.22 -18.57
N SER A 111 -30.18 3.44 -19.12
CA SER A 111 -31.00 4.60 -18.73
C SER A 111 -31.26 5.47 -19.95
N GLU A 112 -32.35 5.14 -20.64
CA GLU A 112 -33.07 6.07 -21.52
C GLU A 112 -33.78 7.11 -20.64
N GLU A 113 -33.39 8.39 -20.70
CA GLU A 113 -34.37 9.48 -20.60
C GLU A 113 -33.81 10.83 -21.07
N VAL A 114 -34.24 11.18 -22.27
CA VAL A 114 -34.23 12.51 -22.86
C VAL A 114 -35.24 13.40 -22.12
N THR A 115 -34.81 14.48 -21.48
CA THR A 115 -35.60 15.73 -21.48
C THR A 115 -34.72 16.96 -21.58
N ARG A 116 -34.86 17.65 -22.72
CA ARG A 116 -34.47 19.05 -22.92
C ARG A 116 -35.35 19.92 -22.01
N LEU A 117 -34.76 20.86 -21.28
CA LEU A 117 -35.48 22.08 -20.97
C LEU A 117 -34.57 23.30 -21.15
N ARG A 118 -35.05 24.19 -21.99
CA ARG A 118 -34.56 25.53 -22.27
C ARG A 118 -35.35 26.50 -21.39
#